data_AF-K1E1R8-F1
#
_entry.id   AF-K1E1R8-F1
#
_cell.length_a   1.000
_cell.length_b   1.000
_cell.length_c   1.000
_cell.angle_alpha   90.00
_cell.angle_beta   90.00
_cell.angle_gamma   90.00
#
_symmetry.space_group_name_H-M   'P 1'
#
loop_
_entity.id
_entity.type
_entity.pdbx_description
1 polymer ?
#
loop_
_entity_poly.entity_id
_entity_poly.type
_entity_poly.pdbx_seq_one_letter_code
_entity_poly.pdbx_strand_id
1 'polypeptide(L)'
;MVLVGAVGAVLGLTACSSTPPVDEGEVRAAVSKAEGVSSVEVRVRKGGGVSGWFLEGTIGLPAEEAVAHAVYVECLRALSTVPAKSSLNFRIALLGETSGRLIGPRVVGVPETWRQLRDHFR
;
A
#
# COMPACT_ATOMS: atom_id res chain seq x y z
N MET A 1 -13.31 43.28 -38.80
CA MET A 1 -12.20 42.31 -38.67
C MET A 1 -12.58 41.28 -37.64
N VAL A 2 -12.65 40.02 -38.06
CA VAL A 2 -12.97 38.83 -37.25
C VAL A 2 -11.66 38.27 -36.67
N LEU A 3 -11.65 37.96 -35.37
CA LEU A 3 -10.78 36.95 -34.72
C LEU A 3 -11.27 36.81 -33.26
N VAL A 4 -12.31 36.00 -33.01
CA VAL A 4 -12.22 34.61 -32.51
C VAL A 4 -11.13 34.45 -31.44
N GLY A 5 -11.45 34.80 -30.20
CA GLY A 5 -10.67 34.41 -29.02
C GLY A 5 -10.99 32.96 -28.66
N ALA A 6 -10.29 32.02 -29.31
CA ALA A 6 -10.40 30.60 -29.02
C ALA A 6 -9.87 30.27 -27.61
N VAL A 7 -10.71 29.53 -26.90
CA VAL A 7 -10.45 28.57 -25.82
C VAL A 7 -8.97 28.18 -25.66
N GLY A 8 -8.40 28.52 -24.51
CA GLY A 8 -7.10 28.04 -24.04
C GLY A 8 -7.23 27.39 -22.66
N ALA A 9 -7.86 26.21 -22.63
CA ALA A 9 -7.78 25.32 -21.48
C ALA A 9 -6.31 24.88 -21.29
N VAL A 10 -5.68 25.33 -20.21
CA VAL A 10 -4.43 24.76 -19.70
C VAL A 10 -4.59 24.74 -18.18
N LEU A 11 -5.24 23.69 -17.69
CA LEU A 11 -4.60 22.48 -17.17
C LEU A 11 -4.26 22.68 -15.70
N GLY A 12 -5.09 22.05 -14.86
CA GLY A 12 -4.84 21.86 -13.44
C GLY A 12 -3.42 21.36 -13.24
N LEU A 13 -2.54 22.29 -12.87
CA LEU A 13 -1.19 22.00 -12.47
C LEU A 13 -1.29 21.21 -11.17
N THR A 14 -1.20 19.89 -11.35
CA THR A 14 -0.60 18.94 -10.42
C THR A 14 -0.93 19.28 -8.98
N ALA A 15 -2.03 18.73 -8.48
CA ALA A 15 -2.13 18.44 -7.06
C ALA A 15 -0.94 17.52 -6.74
N CYS A 16 0.19 18.15 -6.41
CA CYS A 16 1.29 17.57 -5.67
C CYS A 16 0.68 17.20 -4.34
N SER A 17 -0.05 16.08 -4.29
CA SER A 17 -0.62 15.52 -3.08
C SER A 17 0.55 15.37 -2.12
N SER A 18 0.62 16.29 -1.17
CA SER A 18 1.53 16.31 -0.03
C SER A 18 0.96 15.46 1.09
N THR A 19 -0.35 15.19 1.05
CA THR A 19 -1.04 14.30 1.98
C THR A 19 -0.87 12.83 1.56
N PRO A 20 -0.43 11.95 2.49
CA PRO A 20 -0.35 10.52 2.22
C PRO A 20 -1.72 9.94 1.88
N PRO A 21 -1.79 8.90 1.02
CA PRO A 21 -3.05 8.29 0.58
C PRO A 21 -3.74 7.50 1.68
N VAL A 22 -3.00 7.05 2.69
CA VAL A 22 -3.47 6.29 3.85
C VAL A 22 -2.84 6.83 5.13
N ASP A 23 -3.48 6.56 6.26
CA ASP A 23 -2.94 6.86 7.58
C ASP A 23 -2.07 5.68 8.07
N GLU A 24 -0.84 5.96 8.51
CA GLU A 24 0.08 4.92 9.01
C GLU A 24 -0.44 4.22 10.27
N GLY A 25 -1.15 4.95 11.13
CA GLY A 25 -1.78 4.43 12.34
C GLY A 25 -2.94 3.49 12.02
N GLU A 26 -3.78 3.84 11.04
CA GLU A 26 -4.85 2.96 10.55
C GLU A 26 -4.29 1.68 9.91
N VAL A 27 -3.26 1.81 9.08
CA VAL A 27 -2.56 0.66 8.49
C VAL A 27 -2.01 -0.25 9.59
N ARG A 28 -1.28 0.32 10.55
CA ARG A 28 -0.70 -0.44 11.66
C ARG A 28 -1.78 -1.14 12.47
N ALA A 29 -2.87 -0.44 12.80
CA ALA A 29 -3.98 -0.97 13.58
C ALA A 29 -4.77 -2.05 12.84
N ALA A 30 -4.87 -1.99 11.51
CA ALA A 30 -5.52 -3.03 10.71
C ALA A 30 -4.67 -4.30 10.68
N VAL A 31 -3.37 -4.17 10.40
CA VAL A 31 -2.44 -5.30 10.28
C VAL A 31 -2.17 -5.95 11.63
N SER A 32 -2.01 -5.17 12.71
CA SER A 32 -1.70 -5.70 14.04
C SER A 32 -2.82 -6.53 14.67
N LYS A 33 -4.03 -6.52 14.08
CA LYS A 33 -5.17 -7.33 14.53
C LYS A 33 -5.14 -8.75 13.95
N ALA A 34 -4.32 -9.02 12.93
CA ALA A 34 -4.18 -10.37 12.41
C ALA A 34 -3.52 -11.27 13.46
N GLU A 35 -4.13 -12.43 13.69
CA GLU A 35 -3.65 -13.40 14.67
C GLU A 35 -2.25 -13.92 14.28
N GLY A 36 -1.32 -13.95 15.23
CA GLY A 36 0.05 -14.42 15.00
C GLY A 36 1.06 -13.33 14.59
N VAL A 37 0.63 -12.08 14.39
CA VAL A 37 1.54 -10.95 14.16
C VAL A 37 2.30 -10.61 15.45
N SER A 38 3.63 -10.53 15.36
CA SER A 38 4.50 -10.21 16.51
C SER A 38 4.99 -8.76 16.52
N SER A 39 5.11 -8.12 15.35
CA SER A 39 5.50 -6.72 15.21
C SER A 39 4.94 -6.13 13.92
N VAL A 40 4.74 -4.80 13.89
CA VAL A 40 4.34 -4.07 12.69
C VAL A 40 5.13 -2.77 12.61
N GLU A 41 6.05 -2.71 11.66
CA GLU A 41 6.76 -1.50 11.29
C GLU A 41 6.28 -1.06 9.92
N VAL A 42 5.70 0.13 9.84
CA VAL A 42 5.17 0.68 8.58
C VAL A 42 5.51 2.15 8.48
N ARG A 43 5.80 2.59 7.26
CA ARG A 43 6.01 3.99 6.89
C ARG A 43 5.41 4.25 5.52
N VAL A 44 4.75 5.39 5.38
CA VAL A 44 4.25 5.90 4.12
C VAL A 44 5.23 6.94 3.61
N ARG A 45 5.88 6.64 2.48
CA ARG A 45 6.82 7.54 1.84
C ARG A 45 6.29 8.06 0.53
N LYS A 46 6.57 9.34 0.27
CA LYS A 46 6.31 9.91 -1.05
C LYS A 46 7.39 9.43 -2.02
N GLY A 47 6.96 8.89 -3.15
CA GLY A 47 7.84 8.58 -4.28
C GLY A 47 8.30 9.83 -5.02
N GLY A 48 9.43 9.74 -5.73
CA GLY A 48 9.85 10.78 -6.66
C GLY A 48 9.01 10.80 -7.94
N GLY A 49 8.65 11.97 -8.44
CA GLY A 49 8.02 12.16 -9.76
C GLY A 49 6.67 11.43 -9.93
N VAL A 50 6.58 10.55 -10.94
CA VAL A 50 5.38 9.74 -11.28
C VAL A 50 5.13 8.56 -10.34
N SER A 51 6.09 8.25 -9.46
CA SER A 51 6.09 7.04 -8.62
C SER A 51 5.04 7.06 -7.52
N GLY A 52 4.35 8.20 -7.33
CA GLY A 52 3.24 8.35 -6.39
C GLY A 52 3.67 8.18 -4.93
N TRP A 53 3.09 7.19 -4.25
CA TRP A 53 3.33 6.91 -2.84
C TRP A 53 3.74 5.45 -2.65
N PHE A 54 4.41 5.17 -1.53
CA PHE A 54 4.86 3.84 -1.14
C PHE A 54 4.50 3.58 0.32
N LEU A 55 3.91 2.41 0.58
CA LEU A 55 3.84 1.86 1.92
C LEU A 55 4.93 0.82 2.04
N GLU A 56 5.92 1.10 2.88
CA GLU A 56 7.05 0.20 3.11
C GLU A 56 7.11 -0.19 4.58
N GLY A 57 7.71 -1.35 4.85
CA GLY A 57 7.84 -1.82 6.21
C GLY A 57 7.93 -3.33 6.32
N THR A 58 7.89 -3.79 7.57
CA THR A 58 8.06 -5.18 7.93
C THR A 58 6.98 -5.60 8.93
N ILE A 59 6.43 -6.80 8.75
CA ILE A 59 5.50 -7.44 9.68
C ILE A 59 6.21 -8.65 10.27
N GLY A 60 6.35 -8.72 11.59
CA GLY A 60 6.83 -9.92 12.27
C GLY A 60 5.79 -11.02 12.20
N LEU A 61 6.17 -12.17 11.64
CA LEU A 61 5.32 -13.34 11.41
C LEU A 61 5.80 -14.54 12.24
N PRO A 62 4.96 -15.57 12.41
CA PRO A 62 5.36 -16.83 13.03
C PRO A 62 6.56 -17.48 12.33
N ALA A 63 7.34 -18.26 13.06
CA ALA A 63 8.56 -18.90 12.55
C ALA A 63 8.29 -20.02 11.54
N GLU A 64 7.15 -20.70 11.67
CA GLU A 64 6.73 -21.77 10.77
C GLU A 64 6.24 -21.19 9.44
N GLU A 65 6.87 -21.58 8.34
CA GLU A 65 6.68 -20.96 7.02
C GLU A 65 5.23 -21.02 6.50
N ALA A 66 4.57 -22.18 6.66
CA ALA A 66 3.17 -22.34 6.26
C ALA A 66 2.23 -21.41 7.04
N VAL A 67 2.44 -21.30 8.35
CA VAL A 67 1.67 -20.41 9.23
C VAL A 67 2.00 -18.95 8.91
N ALA A 68 3.27 -18.62 8.68
CA ALA A 68 3.71 -17.28 8.29
C ALA A 68 3.02 -16.81 7.00
N HIS A 69 2.95 -17.67 5.98
CA HIS A 69 2.27 -17.36 4.72
C HIS A 69 0.77 -17.09 4.94
N ALA A 70 0.09 -17.94 5.73
CA ALA A 70 -1.33 -17.76 6.04
C ALA A 70 -1.59 -16.44 6.79
N VAL A 71 -0.83 -16.17 7.86
CA VAL A 71 -0.92 -14.92 8.63
C VAL A 71 -0.60 -13.72 7.75
N TYR A 72 0.39 -13.83 6.86
CA TYR A 72 0.75 -12.75 5.96
C TYR A 72 -0.35 -12.42 4.93
N VAL A 73 -1.03 -13.44 4.39
CA VAL A 73 -2.21 -13.23 3.54
C VAL A 73 -3.31 -12.51 4.31
N GLU A 74 -3.57 -12.90 5.55
CA GLU A 74 -4.58 -12.22 6.39
C GLU A 74 -4.19 -10.77 6.73
N CYS A 75 -2.90 -10.48 6.95
CA CYS A 75 -2.39 -9.11 7.06
C CYS A 75 -2.66 -8.29 5.80
N LEU A 76 -2.39 -8.85 4.62
CA LEU A 76 -2.61 -8.19 3.32
C LEU A 76 -4.12 -8.03 3.02
N ARG A 77 -4.95 -8.99 3.44
CA ARG A 77 -6.41 -8.88 3.40
C ARG A 77 -6.88 -7.74 4.29
N ALA A 78 -6.42 -7.67 5.53
CA ALA A 78 -6.75 -6.59 6.46
C ALA A 78 -6.32 -5.22 5.90
N LEU A 79 -5.11 -5.15 5.33
CA LEU A 79 -4.59 -3.96 4.67
C LEU A 79 -5.51 -3.47 3.53
N SER A 80 -6.09 -4.39 2.75
CA SER A 80 -7.01 -4.06 1.65
C SER A 80 -8.28 -3.34 2.12
N THR A 81 -8.65 -3.48 3.39
CA THR A 81 -9.83 -2.84 3.98
C THR A 81 -9.59 -1.39 4.45
N VAL A 82 -8.31 -0.98 4.53
CA VAL A 82 -7.95 0.35 5.00
C VAL A 82 -8.38 1.42 3.97
N PRO A 83 -9.12 2.46 4.38
CA PRO A 83 -9.54 3.52 3.49
C PRO A 83 -8.33 4.25 2.87
N ALA A 84 -8.32 4.37 1.54
CA ALA A 84 -7.32 5.16 0.83
C ALA A 84 -7.96 6.33 0.10
N LYS A 85 -7.44 7.54 0.33
CA LYS A 85 -7.89 8.79 -0.33
C LYS A 85 -7.60 8.76 -1.83
N SER A 86 -6.55 8.05 -2.25
CA SER A 86 -6.23 7.75 -3.65
C SER A 86 -5.49 6.42 -3.74
N SER A 87 -5.91 5.54 -4.65
CA SER A 87 -5.21 4.28 -4.94
C SER A 87 -4.35 4.36 -6.20
N LEU A 88 -4.32 5.52 -6.87
CA LEU A 88 -3.51 5.75 -8.06
C LEU A 88 -2.04 5.83 -7.68
N ASN A 89 -1.20 5.02 -8.32
CA ASN A 89 0.27 4.99 -8.14
C ASN A 89 0.69 4.81 -6.67
N PHE A 90 -0.04 4.00 -5.90
CA PHE A 90 0.32 3.64 -4.54
C PHE A 90 0.81 2.18 -4.49
N ARG A 91 2.12 2.01 -4.25
CA ARG A 91 2.78 0.69 -4.20
C ARG A 91 2.94 0.21 -2.76
N ILE A 92 2.90 -1.10 -2.59
CA ILE A 92 3.04 -1.82 -1.34
C ILE A 92 4.37 -2.56 -1.38
N ALA A 93 5.29 -2.13 -0.53
CA ALA A 93 6.59 -2.74 -0.24
C ALA A 93 6.63 -3.17 1.24
N LEU A 94 5.52 -3.69 1.74
CA LEU A 94 5.43 -4.37 3.02
C LEU A 94 5.97 -5.78 2.85
N LEU A 95 6.83 -6.21 3.77
CA LEU A 95 7.44 -7.53 3.79
C LEU A 95 7.05 -8.25 5.07
N GLY A 96 6.80 -9.55 4.98
CA GLY A 96 6.71 -10.41 6.14
C GLY A 96 8.10 -10.86 6.59
N GLU A 97 8.41 -10.79 7.87
CA GLU A 97 9.63 -11.34 8.45
C GLU A 97 9.31 -12.61 9.22
N THR A 98 9.89 -13.73 8.81
CA THR A 98 9.73 -15.04 9.45
C THR A 98 11.08 -15.72 9.56
N SER A 99 11.47 -16.15 10.76
CA SER A 99 12.73 -16.88 11.00
C SER A 99 13.97 -16.21 10.37
N GLY A 100 14.05 -14.87 10.42
CA GLY A 100 15.14 -14.08 9.84
C GLY A 100 15.13 -13.96 8.31
N ARG A 101 14.05 -14.39 7.64
CA ARG A 101 13.83 -14.26 6.19
C ARG A 101 12.72 -13.27 5.90
N LEU A 102 12.85 -12.54 4.80
CA LEU A 102 11.83 -11.61 4.31
C LEU A 102 11.03 -12.24 3.16
N ILE A 103 9.71 -12.18 3.26
CA ILE A 103 8.77 -12.63 2.22
C ILE A 103 7.96 -11.45 1.68
N GLY A 104 7.90 -11.35 0.35
CA GLY A 104 7.13 -10.32 -0.33
C GLY A 104 5.71 -10.79 -0.71
N PRO A 105 4.78 -9.87 -1.03
CA PRO A 105 3.40 -10.22 -1.40
C PRO A 105 3.31 -11.24 -2.55
N ARG A 106 4.24 -11.18 -3.51
CA ARG A 106 4.29 -12.14 -4.65
C ARG A 106 4.50 -13.59 -4.21
N VAL A 107 5.20 -13.83 -3.11
CA VAL A 107 5.46 -15.19 -2.59
C VAL A 107 4.15 -15.87 -2.20
N VAL A 108 3.18 -15.08 -1.72
CA VAL A 108 1.84 -15.55 -1.33
C VAL A 108 0.78 -15.27 -2.40
N GLY A 109 1.19 -14.94 -3.63
CA GLY A 109 0.28 -14.72 -4.75
C GLY A 109 -0.52 -13.41 -4.70
N VAL A 110 -0.13 -12.47 -3.82
CA VAL A 110 -0.85 -11.21 -3.61
C VAL A 110 -0.17 -10.07 -4.37
N PRO A 111 -0.92 -9.20 -5.07
CA PRO A 111 -0.35 -8.08 -5.82
C PRO A 111 0.18 -6.95 -4.94
N GLU A 112 1.14 -6.19 -5.48
CA GLU A 112 1.93 -5.16 -4.77
C GLU A 112 1.45 -3.72 -5.00
N THR A 113 0.26 -3.53 -5.58
CA THR A 113 -0.33 -2.18 -5.73
C THR A 113 -1.64 -2.12 -4.98
N TRP A 114 -1.93 -0.96 -4.38
CA TRP A 114 -3.11 -0.82 -3.52
C TRP A 114 -4.42 -1.13 -4.23
N ARG A 115 -4.54 -0.71 -5.49
CA ARG A 115 -5.70 -1.01 -6.33
C ARG A 115 -5.85 -2.52 -6.53
N GLN A 116 -4.79 -3.18 -7.00
CA GLN A 116 -4.85 -4.62 -7.28
C GLN A 116 -5.04 -5.43 -5.99
N LEU A 117 -4.46 -5.00 -4.86
CA LEU A 117 -4.66 -5.63 -3.56
C LEU A 117 -6.15 -5.62 -3.19
N ARG A 118 -6.79 -4.46 -3.32
CA ARG A 118 -8.22 -4.33 -3.05
C ARG A 118 -9.10 -5.15 -3.99
N ASP A 119 -8.76 -5.19 -5.27
CA ASP A 119 -9.51 -5.96 -6.26
C ASP A 119 -9.29 -7.48 -6.07
N HIS A 120 -8.15 -7.89 -5.53
CA HIS A 120 -7.82 -9.30 -5.24
C HIS A 120 -8.62 -9.88 -4.07
N PHE A 121 -8.92 -9.08 -3.04
CA PHE A 121 -9.62 -9.52 -1.83
C PHE A 121 -11.10 -9.11 -1.76
N ARG A 122 -11.61 -8.41 -2.78
CA ARG A 122 -13.04 -8.09 -2.93
C ARG A 122 -13.80 -9.26 -3.54
#